data_AF-A0A6B3IFU0-F1
#
_entry.id   AF-A0A6B3IFU0-F1
#
_cell.length_a   1.000
_cell.length_b   1.000
_cell.length_c   1.000
_cell.angle_alpha   90.00
_cell.angle_beta   90.00
_cell.angle_gamma   90.00
#
_symmetry.space_group_name_H-M   'P 1'
#
loop_
_entity.id
_entity.type
_entity.pdbx_description
1 polymer ?
#
loop_
_entity_poly.entity_id
_entity_poly.type
_entity_poly.pdbx_seq_one_letter_code
_entity_poly.pdbx_strand_id
1 'polypeptide(L)'
;DPEHVVLRQHRGMMRATKVDAVAAGFAGVCDGSLPAGRILDAIAQLMSEDPVLLRDRTPQAIRLLVEEGFLEPVPGAGQVRG
;
A
#
# COMPACT_ATOMS: atom_id res chain seq x y z
N ASP A 1 0.17 -14.15 17.70
CA ASP A 1 1.38 -14.31 16.91
C ASP A 1 0.99 -14.05 15.46
N PRO A 2 1.33 -12.91 14.84
CA PRO A 2 0.79 -12.56 13.53
C PRO A 2 1.53 -13.35 12.44
N GLU A 3 0.79 -14.22 11.76
CA GLU A 3 1.22 -14.94 10.57
C GLU A 3 1.47 -13.95 9.42
N HIS A 4 2.65 -14.08 8.80
CA HIS A 4 3.07 -13.21 7.71
C HIS A 4 2.23 -13.46 6.45
N VAL A 5 1.72 -12.39 5.82
CA VAL A 5 1.04 -12.45 4.51
C VAL A 5 2.06 -12.27 3.40
N VAL A 6 2.15 -13.24 2.49
CA VAL A 6 3.07 -13.21 1.33
C VAL A 6 2.35 -12.67 0.10
N LEU A 7 2.80 -11.52 -0.41
CA LEU A 7 2.36 -10.99 -1.70
C LEU A 7 3.10 -11.67 -2.87
N ARG A 8 2.39 -11.95 -3.96
CA ARG A 8 2.99 -12.52 -5.20
C ARG A 8 2.50 -11.72 -6.41
N GLN A 9 3.42 -11.03 -7.07
CA GLN A 9 3.20 -10.33 -8.35
C GLN A 9 3.23 -11.35 -9.51
N HIS A 10 2.28 -11.25 -10.46
CA HIS A 10 2.20 -12.13 -11.64
C HIS A 10 2.86 -11.56 -12.91
N ARG A 11 3.56 -10.42 -12.83
CA ARG A 11 4.36 -9.87 -13.94
C ARG A 11 5.70 -9.34 -13.43
N GLY A 12 6.79 -9.94 -13.90
CA GLY A 12 8.17 -9.42 -13.79
C GLY A 12 8.82 -9.53 -12.40
N MET A 13 9.78 -10.45 -12.25
CA MET A 13 10.76 -10.58 -11.16
C MET A 13 10.21 -10.47 -9.72
N MET A 14 9.96 -11.63 -9.12
CA MET A 14 9.52 -11.86 -7.73
C MET A 14 10.48 -11.21 -6.71
N ARG A 15 10.26 -9.94 -6.39
CA ARG A 15 10.80 -9.29 -5.18
C ARG A 15 9.94 -9.72 -4.00
N ALA A 16 10.57 -10.15 -2.91
CA ALA A 16 9.89 -10.53 -1.67
C ALA A 16 10.49 -9.71 -0.52
N THR A 17 9.79 -8.65 -0.11
CA THR A 17 10.12 -7.85 1.08
C THR A 17 9.25 -8.34 2.24
N LYS A 18 9.75 -8.27 3.49
CA LYS A 18 8.88 -8.41 4.67
C LYS A 18 7.95 -7.21 4.72
N VAL A 19 6.79 -7.36 4.12
CA VAL A 19 5.73 -6.36 4.15
C VAL A 19 4.89 -6.64 5.39
N ASP A 20 4.66 -5.61 6.22
CA ASP A 20 3.69 -5.75 7.32
C ASP A 20 2.28 -6.05 6.75
N ALA A 21 1.40 -6.64 7.55
CA ALA A 21 0.06 -7.04 7.08
C ALA A 21 -0.75 -5.87 6.50
N VAL A 22 -0.48 -4.64 6.98
CA VAL A 22 -1.10 -3.40 6.49
C VAL A 22 -0.66 -3.11 5.08
N ALA A 23 0.64 -3.09 4.80
CA ALA A 23 1.18 -2.82 3.48
C ALA A 23 0.90 -3.97 2.50
N ALA A 24 0.78 -5.21 2.99
CA ALA A 24 0.29 -6.34 2.21
C ALA A 24 -1.17 -6.14 1.79
N GLY A 25 -2.06 -5.82 2.75
CA GLY A 25 -3.46 -5.52 2.49
C GLY A 25 -3.64 -4.30 1.58
N PHE A 26 -2.87 -3.25 1.81
CA PHE A 26 -2.87 -2.02 1.02
C PHE A 26 -2.53 -2.29 -0.45
N ALA A 27 -1.43 -3.01 -0.71
CA ALA A 27 -1.04 -3.31 -2.09
C ALA A 27 -2.06 -4.21 -2.80
N GLY A 28 -2.67 -5.16 -2.09
CA GLY A 28 -3.67 -6.06 -2.68
C GLY A 28 -4.96 -5.39 -3.13
N VAL A 29 -5.34 -4.26 -2.52
CA VAL A 29 -6.59 -3.53 -2.86
C VAL A 29 -6.34 -2.29 -3.74
N CYS A 30 -5.07 -1.99 -4.07
CA CYS A 30 -4.74 -0.90 -4.97
C CYS A 30 -5.13 -1.26 -6.41
N ASP A 31 -6.26 -0.75 -6.88
CA ASP A 31 -6.76 -0.89 -8.25
C ASP A 31 -6.69 0.43 -9.06
N GLY A 32 -6.19 1.51 -8.44
CA GLY A 32 -6.11 2.85 -9.03
C GLY A 32 -7.42 3.66 -8.99
N SER A 33 -8.51 3.12 -8.44
CA SER A 33 -9.81 3.81 -8.36
C SER A 33 -9.99 4.61 -7.08
N LEU A 34 -9.35 4.18 -5.98
CA LEU A 34 -9.47 4.80 -4.67
C LEU A 34 -8.17 5.52 -4.24
N PRO A 35 -8.28 6.69 -3.59
CA PRO A 35 -7.13 7.34 -2.97
C PRO A 35 -6.54 6.49 -1.85
N ALA A 36 -5.21 6.51 -1.71
CA ALA A 36 -4.46 5.80 -0.66
C ALA A 36 -5.03 6.04 0.75
N GLY A 37 -5.39 7.28 1.09
CA GLY A 37 -5.96 7.60 2.40
C GLY A 37 -7.29 6.89 2.68
N ARG A 38 -8.12 6.66 1.65
CA ARG A 38 -9.40 5.95 1.81
C ARG A 38 -9.19 4.45 2.02
N ILE A 39 -8.20 3.90 1.32
CA ILE A 39 -7.78 2.51 1.49
C ILE A 39 -7.24 2.29 2.92
N LEU A 40 -6.40 3.20 3.42
CA LEU A 40 -5.86 3.13 4.78
C LEU A 40 -6.97 3.21 5.84
N ASP A 41 -7.98 4.06 5.67
CA ASP A 41 -9.11 4.12 6.60
C ASP A 41 -9.88 2.79 6.67
N ALA A 42 -10.11 2.17 5.52
CA ALA A 42 -10.78 0.87 5.47
C ALA A 42 -9.95 -0.22 6.16
N ILE A 43 -8.63 -0.23 5.97
CA ILE A 43 -7.72 -1.16 6.65
C ILE A 43 -7.72 -0.92 8.16
N ALA A 44 -7.67 0.33 8.61
CA ALA A 44 -7.74 0.68 10.03
C ALA A 44 -9.05 0.16 10.67
N GLN A 45 -10.19 0.33 9.99
CA GLN A 45 -11.47 -0.20 10.44
C GLN A 45 -11.47 -1.72 10.56
N LEU A 46 -10.92 -2.44 9.57
CA LEU A 46 -10.82 -3.90 9.59
C LEU A 46 -9.90 -4.40 10.71
N MET A 47 -8.82 -3.69 10.99
CA MET A 47 -7.85 -4.05 12.04
C MET A 47 -8.24 -3.52 13.42
N SER A 48 -9.34 -2.76 13.52
CA SER A 48 -9.76 -2.04 14.75
C SER A 48 -8.65 -1.13 15.30
N GLU A 49 -7.93 -0.47 14.39
CA GLU A 49 -6.87 0.50 14.69
C GLU A 49 -7.34 1.95 14.43
N ASP A 50 -6.59 2.93 14.97
CA ASP A 50 -6.84 4.34 14.69
C ASP A 50 -6.39 4.72 13.26
N PRO A 51 -7.29 5.20 12.39
CA PRO A 51 -6.96 5.59 11.03
C PRO A 51 -5.95 6.73 10.95
N VAL A 52 -5.92 7.64 11.92
CA VAL A 52 -4.97 8.75 11.98
C VAL A 52 -3.56 8.22 12.21
N LEU A 53 -3.39 7.32 13.20
CA LEU A 53 -2.10 6.70 13.50
C LEU A 53 -1.59 5.85 12.32
N LEU A 54 -2.51 5.14 11.65
CA LEU A 54 -2.16 4.33 10.48
C LEU A 54 -1.68 5.23 9.32
N ARG A 55 -2.40 6.33 9.06
CA ARG A 55 -2.02 7.32 8.03
C ARG A 55 -0.70 8.02 8.30
N ASP A 56 -0.31 8.17 9.57
CA ASP A 56 0.98 8.79 9.92
C ASP A 56 2.16 7.84 9.70
N ARG A 57 2.00 6.54 9.99
CA ARG A 57 3.11 5.56 9.92
C ARG A 57 3.27 4.90 8.55
N THR A 58 2.18 4.69 7.81
CA THR A 58 2.20 3.94 6.53
C THR A 58 2.84 4.66 5.33
N PRO A 59 2.96 6.01 5.23
CA PRO A 59 3.57 6.67 4.07
C PRO A 59 5.01 6.24 3.79
N GLN A 60 5.78 5.89 4.82
CA GLN A 60 7.14 5.37 4.67
C GLN A 60 7.14 4.00 3.98
N ALA A 61 6.25 3.10 4.39
CA ALA A 61 6.08 1.79 3.77
C ALA A 61 5.58 1.88 2.32
N ILE A 62 4.63 2.79 2.04
CA ILE A 62 4.13 3.02 0.66
C ILE A 62 5.26 3.48 -0.25
N ARG A 63 6.13 4.39 0.21
CA ARG A 63 7.30 4.83 -0.58
C ARG A 63 8.22 3.67 -0.93
N LEU A 64 8.53 2.79 0.03
CA LEU A 64 9.34 1.59 -0.23
C LEU A 64 8.68 0.67 -1.26
N LEU A 65 7.37 0.48 -1.20
CA LEU A 65 6.65 -0.33 -2.20
C LEU A 65 6.70 0.27 -3.60
N VAL A 66 6.68 1.60 -3.72
CA VAL A 66 6.85 2.29 -5.01
C VAL A 66 8.30 2.14 -5.52
N GLU A 67 9.28 2.35 -4.65
CA GLU A 67 10.72 2.22 -4.98
C GLU A 67 11.07 0.80 -5.45
N GLU A 68 10.50 -0.22 -4.80
CA GLU A 68 10.70 -1.63 -5.18
C GLU A 68 9.88 -2.06 -6.41
N GLY A 69 8.97 -1.21 -6.89
CA GLY A 69 8.12 -1.46 -8.07
C GLY A 69 6.90 -2.34 -7.80
N PHE A 70 6.46 -2.47 -6.55
CA PHE A 70 5.20 -3.15 -6.22
C PHE A 70 3.96 -2.28 -6.48
N LEU A 71 4.11 -0.96 -6.38
CA LEU A 71 3.05 0.02 -6.59
C LEU A 71 3.47 1.05 -7.63
N GLU A 72 2.51 1.48 -8.45
CA GLU A 72 2.69 2.60 -9.37
C GLU A 72 1.87 3.80 -8.88
N PRO A 73 2.47 4.99 -8.73
CA PRO A 73 1.72 6.19 -8.38
C PRO A 73 0.81 6.57 -9.55
N VAL A 74 -0.49 6.68 -9.28
CA VAL A 74 -1.41 7.29 -10.24
C VAL A 74 -1.01 8.77 -10.36
N PRO A 75 -0.75 9.29 -11.57
CA PRO A 75 -0.48 10.71 -11.74
C PRO A 75 -1.66 11.49 -11.16
N GLY A 76 -1.41 12.24 -10.09
CA GLY A 76 -2.43 13.09 -9.50
C GLY A 76 -2.97 14.05 -10.56
N ALA A 77 -4.23 14.47 -10.42
CA ALA A 77 -4.90 15.40 -11.33
C ALA A 77 -4.20 16.78 -11.53
N GLY A 78 -2.98 16.97 -11.02
CA GLY A 78 -2.11 18.12 -11.24
C GLY A 78 -0.77 17.81 -11.94
N GLN A 79 -0.48 16.58 -12.34
CA GLN A 79 0.75 16.25 -13.07
C GLN A 79 0.48 16.09 -14.58
N VAL A 80 0.05 17.18 -15.22
CA VAL A 80 0.30 17.37 -16.65
C VAL A 80 1.81 17.52 -16.81
N ARG A 81 2.43 16.51 -17.42
CA ARG A 81 3.82 16.55 -17.86
C ARG A 81 4.02 17.77 -18.76
N GLY A 82 4.85 18.71 -18.31
CA GLY A 82 5.52 19.65 -19.20
C GLY A 82 6.61 18.96 -20.01
#